data_AF-A0A6L3EVD6-F1
#
_entry.id   AF-A0A6L3EVD6-F1
#
_cell.length_a   1.000
_cell.length_b   1.000
_cell.length_c   1.000
_cell.angle_alpha   90.00
_cell.angle_beta   90.00
_cell.angle_gamma   90.00
#
_symmetry.space_group_name_H-M   'P 1'
#
loop_
_entity.id
_entity.type
_entity.pdbx_description
1 polymer ?
#
loop_
_entity_poly.entity_id
_entity_poly.type
_entity_poly.pdbx_seq_one_letter_code
_entity_poly.pdbx_strand_id
1 'polypeptide(L)'
;MSVTITSLVRGETNPQIRTDQKKVINIDFIIIGDPAATHTGDGNDERTDWTFDFTIHPVYPSFSTSQELKFARLTLMLAPKNKLITTDLVEIDGLHQIATPIIQTLPANGRVHTVTIELLDYYCSANILEILVRHDGQLPMKYRDDAIVSYAHLELSHAC
;
A
#
# COMPACT_ATOMS: atom_id res chain seq x y z
N MET A 1 12.47 1.07 -25.73
CA MET A 1 12.45 0.02 -24.68
C MET A 1 11.99 0.66 -23.37
N SER A 2 11.56 -0.13 -22.39
CA SER A 2 11.19 0.37 -21.05
C SER A 2 11.93 -0.45 -20.00
N VAL A 3 12.28 0.21 -18.90
CA VAL A 3 12.85 -0.44 -17.72
C VAL A 3 11.73 -0.56 -16.68
N THR A 4 11.68 -1.66 -15.95
CA THR A 4 10.71 -1.89 -14.88
C THR A 4 11.43 -2.36 -13.63
N ILE A 5 11.04 -1.80 -12.48
CA ILE A 5 11.39 -2.32 -11.15
C ILE A 5 10.14 -2.77 -10.42
N THR A 6 10.27 -3.83 -9.65
CA THR A 6 9.17 -4.40 -8.87
C THR A 6 9.59 -4.63 -7.43
N SER A 7 8.68 -4.39 -6.50
CA SER A 7 8.86 -4.73 -5.09
C SER A 7 7.55 -5.28 -4.54
N LEU A 8 7.64 -6.24 -3.61
CA LEU A 8 6.49 -6.90 -3.02
C LEU A 8 6.67 -7.06 -1.52
N VAL A 9 5.54 -7.07 -0.80
CA VAL A 9 5.44 -7.35 0.63
C VAL A 9 4.27 -8.31 0.89
N ARG A 10 4.39 -9.13 1.93
CA ARG A 10 3.42 -10.17 2.28
C ARG A 10 3.05 -10.12 3.76
N GLY A 11 1.82 -10.50 4.02
CA GLY A 11 1.25 -10.64 5.36
C GLY A 11 0.24 -11.77 5.38
N GLU A 12 -0.28 -12.05 6.57
CA GLU A 12 -1.36 -13.00 6.76
C GLU A 12 -2.71 -12.32 6.55
N THR A 13 -3.68 -13.07 6.04
CA THR A 13 -5.06 -12.59 5.88
C THR A 13 -5.83 -12.57 7.21
N ASN A 14 -5.31 -13.28 8.21
CA ASN A 14 -5.84 -13.38 9.56
C ASN A 14 -4.70 -13.14 10.58
N PRO A 15 -4.24 -11.89 10.72
CA PRO A 15 -3.19 -11.57 11.67
C PRO A 15 -3.63 -11.84 13.12
N GLN A 16 -2.65 -11.88 14.03
CA GLN A 16 -2.94 -12.03 15.45
C GLN A 16 -3.71 -10.81 15.98
N ILE A 17 -4.89 -11.04 16.55
CA ILE A 17 -5.66 -10.01 17.24
C ILE A 17 -5.09 -9.78 18.64
N ARG A 18 -4.88 -8.51 19.01
CA ARG A 18 -4.35 -8.08 20.32
C ARG A 18 -5.30 -7.11 21.00
N THR A 19 -5.53 -7.31 22.30
CA THR A 19 -6.32 -6.40 23.17
C THR A 19 -5.44 -5.48 24.00
N ASP A 20 -4.16 -5.81 24.12
CA ASP A 20 -3.17 -5.17 24.99
C ASP A 20 -2.21 -4.24 24.22
N GLN A 21 -2.28 -4.25 22.89
CA GLN A 21 -1.37 -3.52 22.01
C GLN A 21 -2.13 -2.81 20.91
N LYS A 22 -1.72 -1.58 20.61
CA LYS A 22 -2.23 -0.77 19.49
C LYS A 22 -1.45 -0.96 18.20
N LYS A 23 -0.47 -1.84 18.21
CA LYS A 23 0.41 -2.14 17.08
C LYS A 23 0.59 -3.65 17.00
N VAL A 24 0.31 -4.20 15.83
CA VAL A 24 0.49 -5.62 15.50
C VAL A 24 1.41 -5.70 14.29
N ILE A 25 2.40 -6.59 14.36
CA ILE A 25 3.27 -6.90 13.22
C ILE A 25 2.63 -8.06 12.46
N ASN A 26 2.33 -7.85 11.19
CA ASN A 26 1.80 -8.86 10.27
C ASN A 26 2.84 -9.12 9.16
N ILE A 27 3.92 -9.79 9.54
CA ILE A 27 5.11 -10.04 8.70
C ILE A 27 5.70 -8.71 8.20
N ASP A 28 5.50 -8.35 6.93
CA ASP A 28 6.04 -7.12 6.32
C ASP A 28 5.16 -5.88 6.61
N PHE A 29 3.96 -6.10 7.14
CA PHE A 29 3.00 -5.05 7.45
C PHE A 29 3.01 -4.70 8.94
N ILE A 30 2.72 -3.44 9.24
CA ILE A 30 2.47 -2.96 10.59
C ILE A 30 1.03 -2.46 10.66
N ILE A 31 0.20 -3.16 11.42
CA ILE A 31 -1.19 -2.78 11.69
C ILE A 31 -1.23 -1.94 12.96
N ILE A 32 -1.89 -0.79 12.89
CA ILE A 32 -2.00 0.19 13.97
C ILE A 32 -3.48 0.45 14.20
N GLY A 33 -3.97 0.05 15.37
CA GLY A 33 -5.37 0.23 15.73
C GLY A 33 -5.69 1.67 16.14
N ASP A 34 -6.92 2.09 15.92
CA ASP A 34 -7.43 3.37 16.41
C ASP A 34 -7.23 3.49 17.94
N PRO A 35 -6.87 4.69 18.47
CA PRO A 35 -6.71 4.90 19.90
C PRO A 35 -7.91 4.46 20.75
N ALA A 36 -9.14 4.57 20.23
CA ALA A 36 -10.37 4.18 20.90
C ALA A 36 -10.74 2.69 20.73
N ALA A 37 -10.15 1.96 19.78
CA ALA A 37 -10.46 0.55 19.54
C ALA A 37 -10.08 -0.36 20.72
N THR A 38 -10.84 -1.43 20.98
CA THR A 38 -10.48 -2.41 22.04
C THR A 38 -9.57 -3.53 21.54
N HIS A 39 -9.40 -3.65 20.22
CA HIS A 39 -8.60 -4.68 19.56
C HIS A 39 -7.71 -4.04 18.48
N THR A 40 -6.66 -4.76 18.07
CA THR A 40 -5.83 -4.44 16.90
C THR A 40 -5.46 -5.73 16.18
N GLY A 41 -5.40 -5.71 14.85
CA GLY A 41 -5.24 -6.87 13.97
C GLY A 41 -6.56 -7.50 13.54
N ASP A 42 -7.72 -6.86 13.75
CA ASP A 42 -9.02 -7.42 13.36
C ASP A 42 -9.57 -6.83 12.05
N GLY A 43 -8.94 -5.76 11.54
CA GLY A 43 -9.25 -5.07 10.29
C GLY A 43 -10.42 -4.10 10.37
N ASN A 44 -10.77 -3.62 11.58
CA ASN A 44 -11.74 -2.53 11.77
C ASN A 44 -11.03 -1.29 12.29
N ASP A 45 -11.32 -0.12 11.72
CA ASP A 45 -10.77 1.18 12.15
C ASP A 45 -9.22 1.14 12.32
N GLU A 46 -8.52 0.49 11.38
CA GLU A 46 -7.09 0.19 11.49
C GLU A 46 -6.27 0.83 10.36
N ARG A 47 -5.08 1.32 10.68
CA ARG A 47 -4.10 1.74 9.68
C ARG A 47 -3.09 0.62 9.46
N THR A 48 -2.86 0.24 8.22
CA THR A 48 -1.79 -0.69 7.84
C THR A 48 -0.67 0.07 7.11
N ASP A 49 0.54 0.04 7.66
CA ASP A 49 1.74 0.65 7.10
C ASP A 49 2.66 -0.44 6.52
N TRP A 50 3.29 -0.18 5.37
CA TRP A 50 4.36 -1.01 4.80
C TRP A 50 5.32 -0.17 3.95
N THR A 51 6.42 -0.78 3.52
CA THR A 51 7.41 -0.13 2.66
C THR A 51 7.79 -1.05 1.51
N PHE A 52 7.74 -0.53 0.28
CA PHE A 52 8.39 -1.19 -0.86
C PHE A 52 9.87 -0.83 -0.87
N ASP A 53 10.74 -1.83 -0.99
CA ASP A 53 12.19 -1.62 -1.11
C ASP A 53 12.66 -2.02 -2.51
N PHE A 54 13.26 -1.07 -3.23
CA PHE A 54 13.83 -1.25 -4.56
C PHE A 54 15.37 -1.22 -4.58
N THR A 55 16.02 -1.04 -3.44
CA THR A 55 17.49 -0.86 -3.34
C THR A 55 18.28 -2.03 -3.91
N ILE A 56 17.72 -3.24 -3.80
CA ILE A 56 18.32 -4.47 -4.32
C ILE A 56 18.05 -4.69 -5.82
N HIS A 57 17.20 -3.87 -6.45
CA HIS A 57 16.87 -4.03 -7.85
C HIS A 57 18.02 -3.50 -8.71
N PRO A 58 18.62 -4.31 -9.62
CA PRO A 58 19.86 -3.96 -10.32
C PRO A 58 19.75 -2.69 -11.19
N VAL A 59 18.54 -2.35 -11.61
CA VAL A 59 18.26 -1.17 -12.44
C VAL A 59 17.56 -0.03 -11.67
N TYR A 60 17.38 -0.14 -10.34
CA TYR A 60 16.91 0.98 -9.52
C TYR A 60 17.73 2.27 -9.72
N PRO A 61 19.08 2.25 -9.86
CA PRO A 61 19.85 3.47 -10.09
C PRO A 61 19.47 4.27 -11.35
N SER A 62 18.70 3.67 -12.28
CA SER A 62 18.18 4.38 -13.45
C SER A 62 16.91 5.18 -13.18
N PHE A 63 16.22 4.96 -12.05
CA PHE A 63 15.00 5.66 -11.66
C PHE A 63 15.36 6.94 -10.92
N SER A 64 15.11 8.07 -11.57
CA SER A 64 15.36 9.41 -11.02
C SER A 64 14.25 10.37 -11.42
N THR A 65 14.16 11.50 -10.71
CA THR A 65 13.16 12.55 -11.00
C THR A 65 13.32 13.23 -12.36
N SER A 66 14.42 12.97 -13.10
CA SER A 66 14.61 13.47 -14.47
C SER A 66 13.89 12.64 -15.54
N GLN A 67 13.30 11.51 -15.15
CA GLN A 67 12.55 10.62 -16.05
C GLN A 67 11.08 10.58 -15.66
N GLU A 68 10.23 10.29 -16.64
CA GLU A 68 8.81 10.10 -16.43
C GLU A 68 8.46 8.61 -16.40
N LEU A 69 7.70 8.21 -15.40
CA LEU A 69 7.08 6.90 -15.31
C LEU A 69 6.02 6.76 -16.39
N LYS A 70 6.08 5.65 -17.13
CA LYS A 70 5.03 5.20 -18.04
C LYS A 70 3.86 4.58 -17.28
N PHE A 71 4.14 3.90 -16.18
CA PHE A 71 3.14 3.34 -15.28
C PHE A 71 3.71 3.16 -13.87
N ALA A 72 2.82 3.19 -12.89
CA ALA A 72 3.06 2.91 -11.49
C ALA A 72 1.89 2.07 -10.95
N ARG A 73 1.98 0.75 -11.06
CA ARG A 73 0.86 -0.16 -10.77
C ARG A 73 0.99 -0.76 -9.38
N LEU A 74 0.04 -0.42 -8.52
CA LEU A 74 -0.10 -0.99 -7.19
C LEU A 74 -1.15 -2.10 -7.21
N THR A 75 -0.75 -3.33 -6.92
CA THR A 75 -1.67 -4.46 -6.72
C THR A 75 -1.75 -4.78 -5.22
N LEU A 76 -2.97 -4.83 -4.69
CA LEU A 76 -3.24 -5.15 -3.28
C LEU A 76 -4.13 -6.39 -3.18
N MET A 77 -3.94 -7.18 -2.12
CA MET A 77 -4.93 -8.17 -1.67
C MET A 77 -5.53 -7.71 -0.33
N LEU A 78 -6.80 -7.32 -0.38
CA LEU A 78 -7.55 -6.74 0.72
C LEU A 78 -8.60 -7.72 1.21
N ALA A 79 -8.78 -7.86 2.52
CA ALA A 79 -9.88 -8.58 3.13
C ALA A 79 -10.76 -7.61 3.94
N PRO A 80 -11.77 -6.98 3.31
CA PRO A 80 -12.63 -6.01 3.99
C PRO A 80 -13.47 -6.66 5.09
N LYS A 81 -13.44 -6.09 6.29
CA LYS A 81 -14.07 -6.65 7.49
C LYS A 81 -15.37 -5.94 7.85
N ASN A 82 -15.50 -4.67 7.47
CA ASN A 82 -16.64 -3.84 7.79
C ASN A 82 -17.15 -3.11 6.53
N LYS A 83 -18.45 -2.82 6.50
CA LYS A 83 -19.13 -2.09 5.40
C LYS A 83 -18.67 -0.65 5.26
N LEU A 84 -17.99 -0.12 6.28
CA LEU A 84 -17.32 1.16 6.22
C LEU A 84 -16.09 1.17 5.29
N ILE A 85 -15.74 0.04 4.65
CA ILE A 85 -14.82 -0.05 3.48
C ILE A 85 -15.02 1.05 2.42
N THR A 86 -16.21 1.65 2.36
CA THR A 86 -16.54 2.84 1.57
C THR A 86 -15.74 4.10 1.91
N THR A 87 -15.12 4.18 3.09
CA THR A 87 -14.29 5.30 3.56
C THR A 87 -12.81 4.98 3.50
N ASP A 88 -12.42 3.74 3.21
CA ASP A 88 -11.02 3.34 3.12
C ASP A 88 -10.25 4.14 2.08
N LEU A 89 -8.98 4.39 2.42
CA LEU A 89 -8.04 5.18 1.64
C LEU A 89 -6.70 4.46 1.55
N VAL A 90 -6.01 4.65 0.44
CA VAL A 90 -4.61 4.24 0.24
C VAL A 90 -3.75 5.45 -0.10
N GLU A 91 -2.50 5.47 0.37
CA GLU A 91 -1.58 6.58 0.10
C GLU A 91 -0.13 6.09 0.01
N ILE A 92 0.67 6.78 -0.82
CA ILE A 92 2.12 6.87 -0.62
C ILE A 92 2.34 7.88 0.51
N ASP A 93 3.15 7.54 1.53
CA ASP A 93 3.38 8.45 2.65
C ASP A 93 4.02 9.77 2.17
N GLY A 94 3.43 10.89 2.59
CA GLY A 94 3.81 12.23 2.14
C GLY A 94 3.08 12.74 0.89
N LEU A 95 2.24 11.93 0.23
CA LEU A 95 1.34 12.36 -0.84
C LEU A 95 -0.12 12.40 -0.36
N HIS A 96 -1.03 12.91 -1.19
CA HIS A 96 -2.46 12.97 -0.84
C HIS A 96 -3.11 11.58 -0.89
N GLN A 97 -4.20 11.41 -0.15
CA GLN A 97 -4.92 10.14 -0.06
C GLN A 97 -5.73 9.82 -1.31
N ILE A 98 -5.74 8.55 -1.70
CA ILE A 98 -6.53 8.03 -2.81
C ILE A 98 -7.81 7.40 -2.27
N ALA A 99 -8.94 8.02 -2.61
CA ALA A 99 -10.26 7.39 -2.57
C ALA A 99 -10.56 6.82 -3.96
N THR A 100 -10.88 5.53 -4.05
CA THR A 100 -11.14 4.89 -5.34
C THR A 100 -12.27 3.86 -5.27
N PRO A 101 -13.20 3.86 -6.25
CA PRO A 101 -14.28 2.88 -6.29
C PRO A 101 -13.81 1.43 -6.32
N ILE A 102 -12.61 1.14 -6.84
CA ILE A 102 -12.11 -0.24 -6.91
C ILE A 102 -11.90 -0.85 -5.52
N ILE A 103 -11.62 -0.03 -4.50
CA ILE A 103 -11.55 -0.43 -3.09
C ILE A 103 -12.93 -0.28 -2.44
N GLN A 104 -13.53 0.90 -2.57
CA GLN A 104 -14.72 1.30 -1.80
C GLN A 104 -16.02 0.57 -2.20
N THR A 105 -15.98 -0.21 -3.27
CA THR A 105 -17.10 -1.06 -3.71
C THR A 105 -16.88 -2.55 -3.41
N LEU A 106 -15.77 -2.92 -2.77
CA LEU A 106 -15.50 -4.30 -2.39
C LEU A 106 -16.52 -4.79 -1.35
N PRO A 107 -16.95 -6.06 -1.44
CA PRO A 107 -17.90 -6.60 -0.47
C PRO A 107 -17.22 -6.87 0.88
N ALA A 108 -17.75 -6.28 1.94
CA ALA A 108 -17.34 -6.50 3.33
C ALA A 108 -17.80 -7.87 3.86
N ASN A 109 -17.16 -8.95 3.40
CA ASN A 109 -17.47 -10.32 3.77
C ASN A 109 -16.26 -11.08 4.34
N GLY A 110 -15.16 -10.38 4.60
CA GLY A 110 -13.91 -10.94 5.13
C GLY A 110 -13.12 -11.81 4.14
N ARG A 111 -13.58 -11.99 2.90
CA ARG A 111 -12.83 -12.69 1.84
C ARG A 111 -11.80 -11.76 1.24
N VAL A 112 -10.75 -12.37 0.69
CA VAL A 112 -9.68 -11.64 0.02
C VAL A 112 -10.11 -11.27 -1.39
N HIS A 113 -9.86 -10.02 -1.75
CA HIS A 113 -10.07 -9.44 -3.07
C HIS A 113 -8.76 -8.85 -3.58
N THR A 114 -8.46 -9.09 -4.85
CA THR A 114 -7.31 -8.48 -5.53
C THR A 114 -7.76 -7.24 -6.28
N VAL A 115 -7.09 -6.12 -6.05
CA VAL A 115 -7.32 -4.86 -6.77
C VAL A 115 -6.00 -4.35 -7.34
N THR A 116 -6.06 -3.69 -8.49
CA THR A 116 -4.91 -3.03 -9.12
C THR A 116 -5.25 -1.57 -9.39
N ILE A 117 -4.39 -0.67 -8.95
CA ILE A 117 -4.54 0.78 -9.05
C ILE A 117 -3.37 1.30 -9.87
N GLU A 118 -3.66 2.07 -10.92
CA GLU A 118 -2.67 2.87 -11.62
C GLU A 118 -2.45 4.16 -10.83
N LEU A 119 -1.32 4.26 -10.12
CA LEU A 119 -1.04 5.40 -9.25
C LEU A 119 -0.85 6.69 -10.04
N LEU A 120 -0.50 6.61 -11.34
CA LEU A 120 -0.40 7.80 -12.20
C LEU A 120 -1.76 8.45 -12.53
N ASP A 121 -2.88 7.76 -12.28
CA ASP A 121 -4.22 8.37 -12.37
C ASP A 121 -4.47 9.37 -11.21
N TYR A 122 -3.66 9.31 -10.15
CA TYR A 122 -3.81 10.11 -8.93
C TYR A 122 -2.59 10.97 -8.63
N TYR A 123 -1.38 10.49 -8.93
CA TYR A 123 -0.12 11.18 -8.63
C TYR A 123 0.65 11.50 -9.90
N CYS A 124 1.34 12.65 -9.90
CA CYS A 124 2.34 12.91 -10.91
C CYS A 124 3.55 11.97 -10.73
N SER A 125 4.11 11.49 -11.84
CA SER A 125 5.34 10.67 -11.84
C SER A 125 6.46 11.29 -10.99
N ALA A 126 6.68 12.60 -11.12
CA ALA A 126 7.72 13.31 -10.38
C ALA A 126 7.55 13.20 -8.87
N ASN A 127 6.31 13.21 -8.35
CA ASN A 127 6.04 13.10 -6.92
C ASN A 127 6.38 11.70 -6.39
N ILE A 128 6.02 10.64 -7.13
CA ILE A 128 6.34 9.25 -6.75
C ILE A 128 7.86 9.07 -6.73
N LEU A 129 8.56 9.52 -7.77
CA LEU A 129 10.01 9.42 -7.89
C LEU A 129 10.74 10.28 -6.85
N GLU A 130 10.20 11.44 -6.48
CA GLU A 130 10.77 12.27 -5.42
C GLU A 130 10.70 11.55 -4.07
N ILE A 131 9.57 10.93 -3.72
CA ILE A 131 9.48 10.12 -2.49
C ILE A 131 10.47 8.96 -2.55
N LEU A 132 10.50 8.22 -3.67
CA LEU A 132 11.42 7.10 -3.85
C LEU A 132 12.88 7.50 -3.63
N VAL A 133 13.33 8.59 -4.25
CA VAL A 133 14.72 9.09 -4.12
C VAL A 133 14.99 9.64 -2.72
N ARG A 134 14.04 10.38 -2.13
CA ARG A 134 14.16 10.96 -0.78
C ARG A 134 14.31 9.88 0.29
N HIS A 135 13.76 8.70 0.05
CA HIS A 135 13.81 7.55 0.95
C HIS A 135 14.80 6.48 0.45
N ASP A 136 15.84 6.87 -0.30
CA ASP A 136 16.93 5.99 -0.72
C ASP A 136 16.47 4.72 -1.46
N GLY A 137 15.40 4.79 -2.25
CA GLY A 137 14.85 3.66 -3.00
C GLY A 137 13.74 2.91 -2.28
N GLN A 138 13.29 3.44 -1.15
CA GLN A 138 12.14 2.92 -0.43
C GLN A 138 10.89 3.76 -0.71
N LEU A 139 9.73 3.12 -0.78
CA LEU A 139 8.45 3.80 -0.97
C LEU A 139 7.49 3.40 0.17
N PRO A 140 7.39 4.21 1.24
CA PRO A 140 6.47 3.97 2.33
C PRO A 140 5.01 4.18 1.88
N MET A 141 4.14 3.28 2.33
CA MET A 141 2.74 3.20 1.96
C MET A 141 1.85 3.05 3.19
N LYS A 142 0.61 3.52 3.07
CA LYS A 142 -0.41 3.35 4.10
C LYS A 142 -1.74 2.96 3.46
N TYR A 143 -2.46 2.10 4.16
CA TYR A 143 -3.86 1.78 3.92
C TYR A 143 -4.62 2.06 5.21
N ARG A 144 -5.83 2.57 5.11
CA ARG A 144 -6.62 2.98 6.27
C ARG A 144 -7.99 2.32 6.28
N ASP A 145 -8.41 2.01 7.49
CA ASP A 145 -9.76 1.74 7.96
C ASP A 145 -10.13 0.24 7.93
N ASP A 146 -11.10 -0.19 7.12
CA ASP A 146 -11.88 -1.40 7.38
C ASP A 146 -11.46 -2.65 6.58
N ALA A 147 -10.17 -2.81 6.32
CA ALA A 147 -9.65 -4.01 5.67
C ALA A 147 -8.25 -4.45 6.15
N ILE A 148 -8.04 -5.76 6.14
CA ILE A 148 -6.70 -6.35 6.28
C ILE A 148 -5.98 -6.33 4.93
N VAL A 149 -4.79 -5.72 4.87
CA VAL A 149 -3.87 -5.86 3.75
C VAL A 149 -2.98 -7.09 3.98
N SER A 150 -3.01 -8.03 3.04
CA SER A 150 -2.24 -9.29 3.12
C SER A 150 -1.17 -9.43 2.03
N TYR A 151 -1.23 -8.58 1.01
CA TYR A 151 -0.27 -8.53 -0.08
C TYR A 151 -0.27 -7.14 -0.69
N ALA A 152 0.93 -6.64 -1.00
CA ALA A 152 1.09 -5.48 -1.84
C ALA A 152 2.25 -5.72 -2.81
N HIS A 153 2.07 -5.31 -4.06
CA HIS A 153 3.08 -5.39 -5.11
C HIS A 153 3.04 -4.11 -5.93
N LEU A 154 4.20 -3.50 -6.14
CA LEU A 154 4.33 -2.26 -6.90
C LEU A 154 5.28 -2.47 -8.07
N GLU A 155 4.81 -2.09 -9.25
CA GLU A 155 5.60 -2.04 -10.47
C GLU A 155 5.76 -0.59 -10.91
N LEU A 156 7.00 -0.14 -11.06
CA LEU A 156 7.32 1.18 -11.62
C LEU A 156 8.06 0.97 -12.93
N SER A 157 7.68 1.70 -13.98
CA SER A 157 8.37 1.64 -15.27
C SER A 157 8.54 3.00 -15.92
N HIS A 158 9.68 3.25 -16.52
CA HIS A 158 9.96 4.45 -17.33
C HIS A 158 10.47 4.09 -18.74
N ALA A 159 10.55 5.08 -19.63
CA ALA A 159 11.22 4.94 -20.92
C ALA A 159 12.74 4.86 -20.75
N CYS A 160 13.41 3.98 -21.51
CA CYS A 160 14.85 4.10 -21.73
C CYS A 160 15.17 5.34 -22.56
#